data_AF-A0A0A9EB66-F1
#
_entry.id   AF-A0A0A9EB66-F1
#
_cell.length_a   1.000
_cell.length_b   1.000
_cell.length_c   1.000
_cell.angle_alpha   90.00
_cell.angle_beta   90.00
_cell.angle_gamma   90.00
#
_symmetry.space_group_name_H-M   'P 1'
#
loop_
_entity.id
_entity.type
_entity.pdbx_description
1 polymer ?
#
loop_
_entity_poly.entity_id
_entity_poly.type
_entity_poly.pdbx_seq_one_letter_code
_entity_poly.pdbx_strand_id
1 'polypeptide(L)'
;MKTVKENFVIVYQILDEMMDNGFPLTTEANILKEMIAPPNIVNKMLNIVTGKSSTLGSKLPDATASFVPWRTTVVKDANNEVYVNIIEELDACINRYFIPTPSSCKYIHSFNLTFFRALMFQ
;
A
#
# COMPACT_ATOMS: atom_id res chain seq x y z
N MET A 1 -17.84 -7.81 -0.69
CA MET A 1 -17.66 -9.06 0.11
C MET A 1 -17.14 -10.26 -0.69
N LYS A 2 -17.20 -10.27 -2.03
CA LYS A 2 -16.70 -11.37 -2.88
C LYS A 2 -15.18 -11.59 -2.75
N THR A 3 -14.40 -10.51 -2.79
CA THR A 3 -12.93 -10.55 -2.71
C THR A 3 -12.38 -11.22 -1.44
N VAL A 4 -12.99 -10.97 -0.29
CA VAL A 4 -12.55 -11.56 0.99
C VAL A 4 -12.80 -13.07 1.01
N LYS A 5 -13.97 -13.50 0.54
CA LYS A 5 -14.32 -14.92 0.48
C LYS A 5 -13.40 -15.69 -0.48
N GLU A 6 -13.04 -15.08 -1.61
CA GLU A 6 -12.16 -15.69 -2.62
C GLU A 6 -10.69 -15.78 -2.19
N ASN A 7 -10.25 -14.95 -1.24
CA ASN A 7 -8.86 -14.87 -0.78
C ASN A 7 -8.71 -15.13 0.72
N PHE A 8 -9.65 -15.86 1.33
CA PHE A 8 -9.73 -15.99 2.79
C PHE A 8 -8.41 -16.50 3.42
N VAL A 9 -7.73 -17.45 2.77
CA VAL A 9 -6.44 -18.00 3.22
C VAL A 9 -5.39 -16.90 3.36
N ILE A 10 -5.28 -16.03 2.36
CA ILE A 10 -4.29 -14.94 2.34
C ILE A 10 -4.65 -13.88 3.37
N VAL A 11 -5.94 -13.56 3.51
CA VAL A 11 -6.40 -12.62 4.53
C VAL A 11 -6.01 -13.11 5.93
N TYR A 12 -6.18 -14.40 6.23
CA TYR A 12 -5.76 -14.95 7.52
C TYR A 12 -4.24 -14.92 7.70
N GLN A 13 -3.46 -15.28 6.67
CA GLN A 13 -1.99 -15.21 6.74
C GLN A 13 -1.51 -13.78 7.01
N ILE A 14 -2.13 -12.78 6.37
CA ILE A 14 -1.80 -11.37 6.60
C ILE A 14 -2.13 -10.98 8.04
N LEU A 15 -3.29 -11.37 8.57
CA LEU A 15 -3.68 -11.04 9.93
C LEU A 15 -2.77 -11.69 10.98
N ASP A 16 -2.36 -12.94 10.76
CA ASP A 16 -1.44 -13.69 11.62
C ASP A 16 -0.06 -13.03 11.69
N GLU A 17 0.44 -12.53 10.54
CA GLU A 17 1.73 -11.84 10.49
C GLU A 17 1.66 -10.39 11.03
N MET A 18 0.52 -9.71 10.84
CA MET A 18 0.34 -8.34 11.31
C MET A 18 0.22 -8.24 12.83
N MET A 19 -0.33 -9.26 13.50
CA MET A 19 -0.54 -9.25 14.94
C MET A 19 -0.03 -10.51 15.62
N ASP A 20 0.94 -10.34 16.52
CA ASP A 20 1.40 -11.41 17.41
C ASP A 20 0.91 -11.13 18.84
N ASN A 21 0.19 -12.07 19.45
CA ASN A 21 -0.37 -11.97 20.80
C ASN A 21 -1.13 -10.66 21.09
N GLY A 22 -1.81 -10.10 20.09
CA GLY A 22 -2.57 -8.85 20.19
C GLY A 22 -1.75 -7.56 20.06
N PHE A 23 -0.44 -7.67 19.78
CA PHE A 23 0.44 -6.54 19.48
C PHE A 23 0.74 -6.49 17.98
N PRO A 24 0.72 -5.31 17.34
CA PRO A 24 1.12 -5.19 15.95
C PRO A 24 2.61 -5.49 15.80
N LEU A 25 2.96 -6.41 14.89
CA LEU A 25 4.34 -6.81 14.60
C LEU A 25 4.80 -6.20 13.27
N THR A 26 4.24 -6.67 12.15
CA THR A 26 4.63 -6.24 10.80
C THR A 26 3.45 -5.56 10.11
N THR A 27 3.45 -4.23 10.03
CA THR A 27 2.35 -3.47 9.38
C THR A 27 2.70 -2.93 7.99
N GLU A 28 3.95 -3.11 7.55
CA GLU A 28 4.42 -2.58 6.27
C GLU A 28 4.02 -3.49 5.10
N ALA A 29 3.21 -2.96 4.20
CA ALA A 29 2.64 -3.73 3.09
C ALA A 29 3.70 -4.30 2.13
N ASN A 30 4.83 -3.61 1.97
CA ASN A 30 5.93 -4.10 1.11
C ASN A 30 6.59 -5.35 1.70
N ILE A 31 6.76 -5.39 3.02
CA ILE A 31 7.32 -6.53 3.75
C ILE A 31 6.32 -7.69 3.72
N LEU A 32 5.04 -7.42 4.03
CA LEU A 32 3.97 -8.43 4.05
C LEU A 32 3.79 -9.12 2.69
N LYS A 33 3.90 -8.39 1.57
CA LYS A 33 3.79 -8.95 0.20
C LYS A 33 4.94 -9.89 -0.16
N GLU A 34 6.11 -9.72 0.46
CA GLU A 34 7.27 -10.58 0.23
C GLU A 34 7.23 -11.82 1.14
N MET A 35 6.71 -11.69 2.37
CA MET A 35 6.49 -12.83 3.28
C MET A 35 5.34 -13.73 2.82
N ILE A 36 4.24 -13.11 2.38
CA ILE A 36 2.99 -13.78 1.97
C ILE A 36 2.79 -13.52 0.49
N ALA A 37 3.20 -14.48 -0.34
CA ALA A 37 3.17 -14.31 -1.78
C ALA A 37 1.72 -14.21 -2.29
N PRO A 38 1.39 -13.18 -3.09
CA PRO A 38 0.06 -13.08 -3.69
C PRO A 38 -0.22 -14.27 -4.61
N PRO A 39 -1.50 -14.62 -4.81
CA PRO A 39 -1.87 -15.81 -5.56
C PRO A 39 -1.67 -15.54 -7.06
N ASN A 40 -0.47 -15.79 -7.58
CA ASN A 40 -0.21 -15.67 -9.01
C ASN A 40 -0.74 -16.92 -9.75
N ILE A 41 -1.28 -16.75 -10.95
CA ILE A 41 -1.82 -17.85 -11.79
C ILE A 41 -0.74 -18.92 -12.04
N VAL A 42 0.51 -18.48 -12.18
CA VAL A 42 1.69 -19.35 -12.34
C VAL A 42 1.94 -20.19 -11.09
N ASN A 43 1.74 -19.62 -9.89
CA ASN A 43 1.87 -20.34 -8.61
C ASN A 43 0.75 -21.38 -8.46
N LYS A 44 -0.48 -21.07 -8.91
CA LYS A 44 -1.57 -22.07 -8.94
C LYS A 44 -1.23 -23.25 -9.86
N MET A 45 -0.65 -22.98 -11.03
CA MET A 45 -0.30 -24.02 -12.00
C MET A 45 0.92 -24.85 -11.58
N LEU A 46 1.93 -24.22 -10.97
CA LEU A 46 3.07 -24.90 -10.37
C LEU A 46 2.68 -25.75 -9.15
N ASN A 47 1.73 -25.30 -8.33
CA ASN A 47 1.24 -26.10 -7.19
C ASN A 47 0.50 -27.37 -7.63
N ILE A 48 -0.20 -27.32 -8.76
CA ILE A 48 -0.86 -28.51 -9.37
C ILE A 48 0.18 -29.51 -9.90
N VAL A 49 1.27 -29.01 -10.50
CA VAL A 49 2.31 -29.86 -11.12
C VAL A 49 3.31 -30.41 -10.10
N THR A 50 3.63 -29.65 -9.05
CA THR A 50 4.71 -30.00 -8.11
C THR A 50 4.24 -30.46 -6.74
N GLY A 51 2.93 -30.37 -6.44
CA GLY A 51 2.35 -30.80 -5.16
C GLY A 51 2.81 -29.99 -3.93
N LYS A 52 3.66 -28.96 -4.11
CA LYS A 52 4.13 -28.08 -3.04
C LYS A 52 3.20 -26.88 -2.91
N SER A 53 2.34 -26.90 -1.89
CA SER A 53 1.52 -25.75 -1.49
C SER A 53 2.24 -24.91 -0.43
N SER A 54 3.22 -24.11 -0.81
CA SER A 54 3.82 -23.12 0.10
C SER A 54 3.60 -21.71 -0.44
N THR A 55 2.63 -20.99 0.14
CA THR A 55 2.40 -19.55 -0.09
C THR A 55 3.37 -18.67 0.72
N LEU A 56 4.20 -19.28 1.56
CA LEU A 56 5.20 -18.62 2.39
C LEU A 56 6.53 -18.53 1.64
N GLY A 57 7.14 -17.35 1.63
CA GLY A 57 8.49 -17.14 1.11
C GLY A 57 9.53 -17.94 1.91
N SER A 58 10.51 -18.55 1.23
CA SER A 58 11.56 -19.35 1.88
C SER A 58 12.68 -18.53 2.53
N LYS A 59 12.63 -17.19 2.40
CA LYS A 59 13.58 -16.23 2.97
C LYS A 59 12.79 -15.04 3.53
N LEU A 60 13.18 -14.56 4.71
CA LEU A 60 12.62 -13.32 5.27
C LEU A 60 13.07 -12.12 4.43
N PRO A 61 12.18 -11.14 4.20
CA PRO A 61 12.53 -9.89 3.51
C PRO A 61 13.66 -9.16 4.23
N ASP A 62 14.65 -8.67 3.48
CA ASP A 62 15.76 -7.90 4.06
C ASP A 62 15.26 -6.60 4.74
N ALA A 63 14.10 -6.08 4.32
CA ALA A 63 13.45 -4.91 4.91
C ALA A 63 12.92 -5.15 6.34
N THR A 64 12.71 -6.40 6.76
CA THR A 64 12.23 -6.75 8.12
C THR A 64 13.23 -6.36 9.21
N ALA A 65 14.53 -6.36 8.88
CA ALA A 65 15.61 -5.95 9.78
C ALA A 65 16.03 -4.47 9.60
N SER A 66 15.34 -3.73 8.73
CA SER A 66 15.68 -2.34 8.38
C SER A 66 14.99 -1.35 9.33
N PHE A 67 15.70 -0.28 9.70
CA PHE A 67 15.11 0.88 10.36
C PHE A 67 14.26 1.76 9.42
N VAL A 68 14.21 1.42 8.13
CA VAL A 68 13.44 2.11 7.07
C VAL A 68 12.51 1.08 6.41
N PRO A 69 11.47 0.59 7.12
CA PRO A 69 10.74 -0.61 6.70
C PRO A 69 9.74 -0.34 5.55
N TRP A 70 9.45 0.93 5.24
CA TRP A 70 8.62 1.32 4.09
C TRP A 70 9.31 1.16 2.73
N ARG A 71 10.65 0.97 2.69
CA ARG A 71 11.44 0.91 1.47
C ARG A 71 12.30 -0.37 1.44
N THR A 72 12.35 -1.04 0.30
CA THR A 72 13.30 -2.14 0.07
C THR A 72 14.72 -1.59 -0.11
N THR A 73 15.72 -2.34 0.36
CA THR A 73 17.13 -1.89 0.40
C THR A 73 17.73 -1.68 -1.00
N VAL A 74 17.24 -2.39 -2.01
CA VAL A 74 17.74 -2.32 -3.38
C VAL A 74 16.57 -2.22 -4.37
N VAL A 75 16.33 -1.02 -4.88
CA VAL A 75 15.42 -0.78 -6.03
C VAL A 75 16.27 -0.26 -7.17
N LYS A 76 16.20 -0.91 -8.34
CA LYS A 76 16.92 -0.52 -9.55
C LYS A 76 15.91 -0.26 -10.66
N ASP A 77 15.72 1.00 -10.99
CA ASP A 77 14.91 1.43 -12.13
C ASP A 77 15.82 1.82 -13.30
N ALA A 78 15.31 1.68 -14.53
CA ALA A 78 16.05 2.08 -15.73
C ALA A 78 16.22 3.61 -15.83
N ASN A 79 15.24 4.36 -15.31
CA ASN A 79 15.25 5.81 -15.24
C ASN A 79 14.82 6.23 -13.82
N ASN A 80 15.60 7.11 -13.19
CA ASN A 80 15.26 7.67 -11.88
C ASN A 80 14.32 8.86 -12.08
N GLU A 81 13.01 8.63 -11.93
CA GLU A 81 11.98 9.66 -12.10
C GLU A 81 11.14 9.78 -10.83
N VAL A 82 10.78 11.01 -10.47
CA VAL A 82 9.89 11.29 -9.34
C VAL A 82 8.67 12.05 -9.85
N TYR A 83 7.49 11.52 -9.51
CA TYR A 83 6.20 12.11 -9.82
C TYR A 83 5.62 12.72 -8.55
N VAL A 84 5.23 13.98 -8.60
CA VAL A 84 4.62 14.70 -7.46
C VAL A 84 3.20 15.06 -7.84
N ASN A 85 2.24 14.63 -7.01
CA ASN A 85 0.85 15.03 -7.15
C ASN A 85 0.50 16.07 -6.08
N ILE A 86 0.16 17.29 -6.49
CA ILE A 86 -0.29 18.35 -5.58
C ILE A 86 -1.82 18.35 -5.61
N ILE A 87 -2.42 17.92 -4.50
CA ILE A 87 -3.87 17.92 -4.29
C ILE A 87 -4.18 19.08 -3.35
N GLU A 88 -4.92 20.07 -3.85
CA GLU A 88 -5.44 21.16 -3.04
C GLU A 88 -6.91 20.89 -2.70
N GLU A 89 -7.26 20.96 -1.42
CA GLU A 89 -8.61 20.81 -0.91
C GLU A 89 -9.00 22.06 -0.12
N LEU A 90 -10.06 22.73 -0.56
CA LEU A 90 -10.64 23.89 0.13
C LEU A 90 -11.95 23.50 0.78
N ASP A 91 -12.00 23.53 2.11
CA ASP A 91 -13.23 23.41 2.89
C ASP A 91 -13.76 24.80 3.24
N ALA A 92 -14.93 25.18 2.71
CA ALA A 92 -15.54 26.49 2.98
C ALA A 92 -17.04 26.40 3.33
N CYS A 93 -17.47 27.29 4.24
CA CYS A 93 -18.86 27.49 4.65
C CYS A 93 -19.25 28.96 4.45
N ILE A 94 -20.26 29.25 3.63
CA ILE A 94 -20.75 30.61 3.39
C ILE A 94 -22.23 30.70 3.74
N ASN A 95 -22.60 31.55 4.71
CA ASN A 95 -24.00 31.88 5.00
C ASN A 95 -24.55 32.90 3.98
N ARG A 96 -25.86 33.12 3.88
CA ARG A 96 -26.50 34.13 3.00
C ARG A 96 -25.97 35.56 3.21
N TYR A 97 -25.35 35.82 4.35
CA TYR A 97 -24.69 37.09 4.69
C TYR A 97 -23.19 37.11 4.37
N PHE A 98 -22.67 36.10 3.66
CA PHE A 98 -21.25 35.88 3.38
C PHE A 98 -20.37 35.75 4.64
N ILE A 99 -20.97 35.38 5.77
CA ILE A 99 -20.27 35.17 7.04
C ILE A 99 -19.83 33.69 7.11
N PRO A 100 -18.55 33.40 7.39
CA PRO A 100 -18.08 32.04 7.65
C PRO A 100 -18.77 31.49 8.90
N THR A 101 -19.44 30.34 8.79
CA THR A 101 -20.08 29.69 9.95
C THR A 101 -19.44 28.33 10.21
N PRO A 102 -19.21 27.96 11.49
CA PRO A 102 -18.50 26.72 11.84
C PRO A 102 -19.37 25.45 11.78
N SER A 103 -20.67 25.57 11.48
CA SER A 103 -21.60 24.44 11.51
C SER A 103 -21.81 23.80 10.13
N SER A 104 -20.92 22.86 9.81
CA SER A 104 -21.13 21.75 8.85
C SER A 104 -21.71 22.14 7.48
N CYS A 105 -20.90 22.81 6.65
CA CYS A 105 -21.10 22.91 5.21
C CYS A 105 -19.83 22.39 4.49
N LYS A 106 -19.98 21.59 3.44
CA LYS A 106 -18.86 21.11 2.62
C LYS A 106 -19.10 21.47 1.16
N TYR A 107 -18.31 22.41 0.64
CA TYR A 107 -18.08 22.57 -0.79
C TYR A 107 -16.65 22.07 -1.03
N ILE A 108 -16.51 20.83 -1.52
CA ILE A 108 -15.19 20.28 -1.85
C ILE A 108 -14.98 20.53 -3.34
N HIS A 109 -14.04 21.41 -3.66
CA HIS A 109 -13.51 21.53 -5.01
C HIS A 109 -12.04 21.12 -4.96
N SER A 110 -11.74 19.93 -5.48
CA SER A 110 -10.35 19.46 -5.60
C SER A 110 -9.78 19.94 -6.93
N PHE A 111 -8.70 20.70 -6.88
CA PHE A 111 -7.90 21.01 -8.06
C PHE A 111 -6.68 20.08 -8.07
N ASN A 112 -6.45 19.38 -9.18
CA ASN A 112 -5.23 18.61 -9.39
C ASN A 112 -4.28 19.43 -10.26
N LEU A 113 -3.12 19.79 -9.71
CA LEU A 113 -1.99 20.31 -10.46
C LEU A 113 -0.97 19.18 -10.62
N THR A 114 -1.01 18.48 -11.75
CA THR A 114 0.02 17.51 -12.10
C THR A 114 1.21 18.24 -12.72
N PHE A 115 2.31 18.35 -11.98
CA PHE A 115 3.58 18.84 -12.52
C PHE A 115 4.48 17.67 -12.95
N PHE A 116 5.15 17.83 -14.09
CA PHE A 116 6.00 16.80 -14.69
C PHE A 116 7.48 16.96 -14.34
N ARG A 117 8.09 15.82 -13.99
CA ARG A 117 9.52 15.46 -14.06
C ARG A 117 10.49 16.46 -13.42
N ALA A 118 10.74 16.29 -12.12
CA ALA A 118 12.00 16.73 -11.54
C ALA A 118 13.09 15.76 -12.02
N LEU A 119 13.94 16.22 -12.95
CA LEU A 119 15.26 15.63 -13.15
C LEU A 119 16.01 15.82 -11.82
N MET A 120 16.00 14.80 -10.98
CA MET A 120 16.92 14.73 -9.85
C MET A 120 18.32 14.62 -10.46
N PHE A 121 19.10 15.69 -10.27
CA PHE A 121 20.44 15.89 -10.82
C PHE A 121 21.34 14.67 -10.61
N GLN A 122 22.21 14.47 -11.60
CA GLN A 122 23.50 13.80 -11.44
C GLN A 122 24.38 14.57 -10.45
#